data_AF-A0A934LKU1-F1
#
_entry.id   AF-A0A934LKU1-F1
#
_cell.length_a   1.000
_cell.length_b   1.000
_cell.length_c   1.000
_cell.angle_alpha   90.00
_cell.angle_beta   90.00
_cell.angle_gamma   90.00
#
_symmetry.space_group_name_H-M   'P 1'
#
loop_
_entity.id
_entity.type
_entity.pdbx_description
1 polymer ?
#
loop_
_entity_poly.entity_id
_entity_poly.type
_entity_poly.pdbx_seq_one_letter_code
_entity_poly.pdbx_strand_id
1 'polypeptide(L)'
;MNDQEHLADIHTRALVEKITPDELEWVASELQKYPCDLSCVQMLMILARQEAKQYRSLVERFLEYQGEWFCVAEALGTLCRWWKDTHLYVDYLLRYMGPIEAENYSLVDVSHVRMVAIHLAGEYLRFHKEPRLLSRLIELYENPDLPELSFIKDPNERAWEIQFERGSVRGDAYFALADAMGQDYRTLPRIEDEADLAKKADPQVIIRAKERLETQL
;
A
#
# COMPACT_ATOMS: atom_id res chain seq x y z
N MET A 1 16.38 -16.43 26.38
CA MET A 1 15.91 -16.06 25.04
C MET A 1 15.96 -14.55 24.99
N ASN A 2 16.64 -13.96 24.02
CA ASN A 2 16.61 -12.50 23.86
C ASN A 2 15.27 -12.08 23.21
N ASP A 3 14.94 -10.79 23.26
CA ASP A 3 13.65 -10.29 22.75
C ASP A 3 13.46 -10.54 21.26
N GLN A 4 14.55 -10.56 20.47
CA GLN A 4 14.50 -10.84 19.03
C GLN A 4 14.16 -12.31 18.73
N GLU A 5 14.77 -13.25 19.45
CA GLU A 5 14.46 -14.68 19.36
C GLU A 5 13.01 -14.95 19.80
N HIS A 6 12.56 -14.25 20.85
CA HIS A 6 11.19 -14.35 21.31
C HIS A 6 10.19 -13.86 20.27
N LEU A 7 10.44 -12.68 19.68
CA LEU A 7 9.60 -12.13 18.62
C LEU A 7 9.58 -13.03 17.39
N ALA A 8 10.72 -13.60 16.99
CA ALA A 8 10.80 -14.50 15.84
C ALA A 8 9.96 -15.78 16.05
N ASP A 9 9.96 -16.34 17.25
CA ASP A 9 9.12 -17.47 17.63
C ASP A 9 7.63 -17.11 17.60
N ILE A 10 7.24 -16.00 18.25
CA ILE A 10 5.84 -15.52 18.24
C ILE A 10 5.39 -15.26 16.81
N HIS A 11 6.21 -14.58 16.00
CA HIS A 11 5.90 -14.28 14.61
C HIS A 11 5.62 -15.57 13.85
N THR A 12 6.51 -16.57 13.95
CA THR A 12 6.36 -17.87 13.28
C THR A 12 5.07 -18.57 13.69
N ARG A 13 4.76 -18.61 14.99
CA ARG A 13 3.51 -19.21 15.49
C ARG A 13 2.28 -18.44 15.02
N ALA A 14 2.31 -17.11 15.06
CA ALA A 14 1.24 -16.26 14.59
C ALA A 14 0.94 -16.43 13.08
N LEU A 15 1.85 -17.01 12.29
CA LEU A 15 1.58 -17.36 10.90
C LEU A 15 0.69 -18.60 10.73
N VAL A 16 0.67 -19.51 11.73
CA VAL A 16 0.06 -20.84 11.64
C VAL A 16 -1.11 -21.00 12.61
N GLU A 17 -1.02 -20.40 13.79
CA GLU A 17 -1.98 -20.59 14.88
C GLU A 17 -2.26 -19.28 15.64
N LYS A 18 -3.19 -19.37 16.61
CA LYS A 18 -3.45 -18.27 17.54
C LYS A 18 -2.37 -18.22 18.60
N ILE A 19 -1.85 -17.02 18.86
CA ILE A 19 -0.96 -16.78 20.00
C ILE A 19 -1.79 -16.43 21.24
N THR A 20 -1.17 -16.50 22.42
CA THR A 20 -1.84 -16.20 23.68
C THR A 20 -2.11 -14.70 23.85
N PRO A 21 -3.11 -14.31 24.67
CA PRO A 21 -3.35 -12.90 24.99
C PRO A 21 -2.13 -12.18 25.58
N ASP A 22 -1.35 -12.86 26.44
CA ASP A 22 -0.16 -12.30 27.07
C ASP A 22 0.95 -12.02 26.03
N GLU A 23 1.14 -12.91 25.07
CA GLU A 23 2.08 -12.69 23.95
C GLU A 23 1.64 -11.53 23.06
N LEU A 24 0.34 -11.40 22.83
CA LEU A 24 -0.21 -10.31 22.04
C LEU A 24 -0.06 -8.94 22.75
N GLU A 25 -0.28 -8.89 24.06
CA GLU A 25 -0.02 -7.72 24.89
C GLU A 25 1.48 -7.37 24.92
N TRP A 26 2.34 -8.38 25.00
CA TRP A 26 3.79 -8.19 24.88
C TRP A 26 4.17 -7.57 23.53
N VAL A 27 3.66 -8.11 22.42
CA VAL A 27 3.89 -7.54 21.07
C VAL A 27 3.42 -6.09 20.99
N ALA A 28 2.23 -5.77 21.49
CA ALA A 28 1.72 -4.39 21.48
C ALA A 28 2.59 -3.46 22.34
N SER A 29 3.05 -3.93 23.50
CA SER A 29 3.93 -3.19 24.40
C SER A 29 5.30 -2.92 23.77
N GLU A 30 5.89 -3.89 23.07
CA GLU A 30 7.17 -3.72 22.38
C GLU A 30 7.03 -2.79 21.17
N LEU A 31 5.95 -2.93 20.39
CA LEU A 31 5.64 -2.05 19.26
C LEU A 31 5.49 -0.59 19.70
N GLN A 32 4.97 -0.35 20.91
CA GLN A 32 4.87 1.00 21.49
C GLN A 32 6.24 1.59 21.87
N LYS A 33 7.23 0.76 22.22
CA LYS A 33 8.57 1.20 22.64
C LYS A 33 9.51 1.45 21.46
N TYR A 34 9.44 0.61 20.43
CA TYR A 34 10.43 0.59 19.34
C TYR A 34 9.75 0.71 17.97
N PRO A 35 9.38 1.92 17.54
CA PRO A 35 8.70 2.11 16.26
C PRO A 35 9.62 2.01 15.02
N CYS A 36 10.91 1.66 15.15
CA CYS A 36 11.94 2.05 14.16
C CYS A 36 12.78 0.95 13.50
N ASP A 37 12.39 -0.33 13.50
CA ASP A 37 13.17 -1.37 12.82
C ASP A 37 12.31 -2.44 12.13
N LEU A 38 12.97 -3.44 11.52
CA LEU A 38 12.31 -4.58 10.87
C LEU A 38 11.40 -5.38 11.83
N SER A 39 11.63 -5.27 13.14
CA SER A 39 10.77 -5.90 14.15
C SER A 39 9.39 -5.24 14.19
N CYS A 40 9.29 -3.95 13.86
CA CYS A 40 8.03 -3.21 13.79
C CYS A 40 7.07 -3.81 12.75
N VAL A 41 7.56 -4.10 11.54
CA VAL A 41 6.76 -4.74 10.48
C VAL A 41 6.25 -6.12 10.94
N GLN A 42 7.12 -6.92 11.56
CA GLN A 42 6.74 -8.24 12.10
C GLN A 42 5.66 -8.12 13.17
N MET A 43 5.81 -7.17 14.10
CA MET A 43 4.82 -6.91 15.15
C MET A 43 3.47 -6.45 14.59
N LEU A 44 3.46 -5.53 13.62
CA LEU A 44 2.24 -5.11 12.92
C LEU A 44 1.57 -6.30 12.21
N MET A 45 2.34 -7.14 11.52
CA MET A 45 1.82 -8.37 10.88
C MET A 45 1.19 -9.34 11.89
N ILE A 46 1.78 -9.49 13.08
CA ILE A 46 1.21 -10.31 14.16
C ILE A 46 -0.15 -9.74 14.58
N LEU A 47 -0.23 -8.44 14.88
CA LEU A 47 -1.50 -7.80 15.26
C LEU A 47 -2.56 -7.93 14.16
N ALA A 48 -2.16 -7.81 12.90
CA ALA A 48 -3.02 -7.95 11.74
C ALA A 48 -3.64 -9.36 11.65
N ARG A 49 -2.80 -10.41 11.68
CA ARG A 49 -3.22 -11.81 11.55
C ARG A 49 -4.05 -12.32 12.72
N GLN A 50 -3.78 -11.81 13.91
CA GLN A 50 -4.54 -12.16 15.11
C GLN A 50 -5.84 -11.37 15.24
N GLU A 51 -6.19 -10.54 14.25
CA GLU A 51 -7.36 -9.66 14.24
C GLU A 51 -7.48 -8.83 15.53
N ALA A 52 -6.33 -8.35 16.03
CA ALA A 52 -6.19 -7.71 17.32
C ALA A 52 -6.66 -6.24 17.31
N LYS A 53 -7.92 -6.03 16.91
CA LYS A 53 -8.53 -4.71 16.68
C LYS A 53 -8.55 -3.80 17.91
N GLN A 54 -8.40 -4.35 19.12
CA GLN A 54 -8.27 -3.55 20.34
C GLN A 54 -7.03 -2.64 20.33
N TYR A 55 -5.99 -2.96 19.53
CA TYR A 55 -4.79 -2.13 19.36
C TYR A 55 -4.88 -1.18 18.17
N ARG A 56 -6.07 -0.88 17.66
CA ARG A 56 -6.23 -0.01 16.49
C ARG A 56 -5.51 1.32 16.61
N SER A 57 -5.70 2.02 17.72
CA SER A 57 -5.08 3.32 17.93
C SER A 57 -3.54 3.24 18.01
N LEU A 58 -2.97 2.08 18.35
CA LEU A 58 -1.53 1.86 18.25
C LEU A 58 -1.10 1.77 16.78
N VAL A 59 -1.83 0.99 15.96
CA VAL A 59 -1.54 0.82 14.52
C VAL A 59 -1.73 2.14 13.75
N GLU A 60 -2.78 2.90 14.05
CA GLU A 60 -3.06 4.20 13.40
C GLU A 60 -1.92 5.20 13.54
N ARG A 61 -1.17 5.16 14.65
CA ARG A 61 -0.01 6.06 14.85
C ARG A 61 1.08 5.85 13.82
N PHE A 62 1.17 4.66 13.22
CA PHE A 62 2.13 4.38 12.17
C PHE A 62 1.73 4.99 10.82
N LEU A 63 0.47 5.39 10.64
CA LEU A 63 0.03 6.09 9.41
C LEU A 63 0.60 7.51 9.29
N GLU A 64 1.17 8.07 10.34
CA GLU A 64 1.85 9.38 10.32
C GLU A 64 3.34 9.24 10.66
N TYR A 65 3.87 8.02 10.64
CA TYR A 65 5.23 7.77 11.04
C TYR A 65 6.21 8.24 9.97
N GLN A 66 7.11 9.14 10.35
CA GLN A 66 8.12 9.74 9.49
C GLN A 66 9.40 8.89 9.35
N GLY A 67 9.45 7.71 9.98
CA GLY A 67 10.60 6.81 9.90
C GLY A 67 10.50 5.84 8.72
N GLU A 68 10.54 4.55 9.03
CA GLU A 68 10.52 3.46 8.04
C GLU A 68 9.17 3.33 7.33
N TRP A 69 9.13 3.63 6.03
CA TRP A 69 7.92 3.56 5.19
C TRP A 69 7.31 2.16 5.12
N PHE A 70 8.10 1.10 5.33
CA PHE A 70 7.58 -0.26 5.46
C PHE A 70 6.58 -0.39 6.62
N CYS A 71 6.78 0.34 7.72
CA CYS A 71 5.85 0.34 8.85
C CYS A 71 4.54 1.04 8.48
N VAL A 72 4.61 2.14 7.74
CA VAL A 72 3.44 2.86 7.21
C VAL A 72 2.64 1.94 6.28
N ALA A 73 3.32 1.25 5.36
CA ALA A 73 2.71 0.31 4.42
C ALA A 73 2.01 -0.84 5.15
N GLU A 74 2.69 -1.44 6.13
CA GLU A 74 2.14 -2.56 6.89
C GLU A 74 0.98 -2.12 7.79
N ALA A 75 1.05 -0.93 8.40
CA ALA A 75 -0.07 -0.37 9.17
C ALA A 75 -1.29 -0.12 8.27
N LEU A 76 -1.09 0.49 7.10
CA LEU A 76 -2.15 0.72 6.13
C LEU A 76 -2.77 -0.61 5.64
N GLY A 77 -1.94 -1.61 5.36
CA GLY A 77 -2.35 -2.96 5.01
C GLY A 77 -3.12 -3.66 6.13
N THR A 78 -2.67 -3.53 7.38
CA THR A 78 -3.35 -4.04 8.58
C THR A 78 -4.76 -3.49 8.69
N LEU A 79 -4.90 -2.17 8.63
CA LEU A 79 -6.19 -1.48 8.78
C LEU A 79 -7.15 -1.79 7.62
N CYS A 80 -6.66 -1.70 6.38
CA CYS A 80 -7.50 -1.81 5.19
C CYS A 80 -7.75 -3.27 4.77
N ARG A 81 -6.70 -4.09 4.63
CA ARG A 81 -6.82 -5.47 4.12
C ARG A 81 -7.18 -6.46 5.20
N TRP A 82 -6.50 -6.43 6.34
CA TRP A 82 -6.70 -7.46 7.37
C TRP A 82 -7.95 -7.18 8.21
N TRP A 83 -8.12 -5.93 8.66
CA TRP A 83 -9.26 -5.58 9.50
C TRP A 83 -10.49 -5.09 8.73
N LYS A 84 -10.37 -4.92 7.40
CA LYS A 84 -11.46 -4.52 6.49
C LYS A 84 -12.08 -3.16 6.82
N ASP A 85 -11.28 -2.24 7.37
CA ASP A 85 -11.71 -0.91 7.80
C ASP A 85 -11.42 0.18 6.75
N THR A 86 -11.17 -0.17 5.49
CA THR A 86 -10.75 0.77 4.43
C THR A 86 -11.60 2.04 4.32
N HIS A 87 -12.91 1.94 4.57
CA HIS A 87 -13.83 3.08 4.57
C HIS A 87 -13.46 4.21 5.54
N LEU A 88 -12.73 3.92 6.62
CA LEU A 88 -12.25 4.91 7.58
C LEU A 88 -10.92 5.55 7.16
N TYR A 89 -10.23 4.97 6.18
CA TYR A 89 -8.87 5.34 5.77
C TYR A 89 -8.78 5.73 4.30
N VAL A 90 -9.91 6.06 3.65
CA VAL A 90 -9.95 6.52 2.26
C VAL A 90 -9.03 7.74 2.05
N ASP A 91 -9.03 8.69 2.98
CA ASP A 91 -8.18 9.88 2.88
C ASP A 91 -6.69 9.54 2.98
N TYR A 92 -6.32 8.53 3.78
CA TYR A 92 -4.94 8.01 3.84
C TYR A 92 -4.54 7.34 2.53
N LEU A 93 -5.42 6.52 1.94
CA LEU A 93 -5.16 5.92 0.63
C LEU A 93 -4.95 7.01 -0.44
N LEU A 94 -5.82 8.01 -0.49
CA LEU A 94 -5.71 9.11 -1.45
C LEU A 94 -4.41 9.91 -1.27
N ARG A 95 -4.04 10.21 -0.01
CA ARG A 95 -2.77 10.88 0.31
C ARG A 95 -1.57 10.07 -0.19
N TYR A 96 -1.54 8.76 0.08
CA TYR A 96 -0.41 7.90 -0.31
C TYR A 96 -0.38 7.54 -1.79
N MET A 97 -1.52 7.61 -2.49
CA MET A 97 -1.60 7.54 -3.95
C MET A 97 -1.24 8.87 -4.63
N GLY A 98 -1.28 9.97 -3.88
CA GLY A 98 -0.96 11.33 -4.30
C GLY A 98 0.52 11.54 -4.62
N PRO A 99 0.88 12.74 -5.10
CA PRO A 99 2.27 13.20 -5.05
C PRO A 99 2.71 13.24 -3.58
N ILE A 100 3.82 12.56 -3.27
CA ILE A 100 4.40 12.60 -1.92
C ILE A 100 5.55 13.60 -1.96
N GLU A 101 5.49 14.60 -1.09
CA GLU A 101 6.56 15.57 -0.88
C GLU A 101 7.77 14.83 -0.28
N ALA A 102 8.69 14.42 -1.16
CA ALA A 102 9.82 13.60 -0.80
C ALA A 102 11.02 14.42 -0.30
N GLU A 103 10.80 15.61 0.28
CA GLU A 103 11.89 16.53 0.67
C GLU A 103 12.95 15.86 1.56
N ASN A 104 12.60 14.77 2.24
CA ASN A 104 13.47 14.03 3.17
C ASN A 104 13.59 12.52 2.91
N TYR A 105 13.12 11.99 1.76
CA TYR A 105 13.01 10.53 1.58
C TYR A 105 13.53 10.01 0.24
N SER A 106 13.97 8.75 0.22
CA SER A 106 14.30 8.05 -1.02
C SER A 106 13.03 7.75 -1.82
N LEU A 107 13.10 7.88 -3.14
CA LEU A 107 12.00 7.49 -4.04
C LEU A 107 11.58 6.02 -3.83
N VAL A 108 12.55 5.15 -3.49
CA VAL A 108 12.33 3.72 -3.27
C VAL A 108 11.44 3.45 -2.05
N ASP A 109 11.58 4.24 -0.99
CA ASP A 109 10.82 4.02 0.25
C ASP A 109 9.36 4.47 0.08
N VAL A 110 9.19 5.60 -0.62
CA VAL A 110 7.90 6.20 -0.92
C VAL A 110 7.09 5.35 -1.90
N SER A 111 7.74 4.73 -2.89
CA SER A 111 7.07 3.91 -3.90
C SER A 111 6.39 2.68 -3.30
N HIS A 112 6.96 2.08 -2.25
CA HIS A 112 6.38 0.91 -1.61
C HIS A 112 5.02 1.20 -0.95
N VAL A 113 4.93 2.27 -0.16
CA VAL A 113 3.66 2.70 0.46
C VAL A 113 2.62 3.06 -0.59
N ARG A 114 3.04 3.76 -1.65
CA ARG A 114 2.17 4.13 -2.77
C ARG A 114 1.60 2.90 -3.47
N MET A 115 2.44 1.93 -3.81
CA MET A 115 2.04 0.65 -4.41
C MET A 115 1.02 -0.07 -3.52
N VAL A 116 1.26 -0.14 -2.20
CA VAL A 116 0.31 -0.75 -1.26
C VAL A 116 -1.02 0.01 -1.24
N ALA A 117 -1.00 1.34 -1.20
CA ALA A 117 -2.22 2.15 -1.22
C ALA A 117 -3.04 1.94 -2.51
N ILE A 118 -2.37 1.90 -3.67
CA ILE A 118 -3.00 1.62 -4.97
C ILE A 118 -3.70 0.26 -4.96
N HIS A 119 -3.02 -0.79 -4.50
CA HIS A 119 -3.60 -2.14 -4.44
C HIS A 119 -4.78 -2.23 -3.46
N LEU A 120 -4.68 -1.60 -2.28
CA LEU A 120 -5.77 -1.56 -1.31
C LEU A 120 -7.01 -0.83 -1.86
N ALA A 121 -6.80 0.24 -2.64
CA ALA A 121 -7.88 0.95 -3.31
C ALA A 121 -8.60 0.05 -4.33
N GLY A 122 -7.85 -0.69 -5.15
CA GLY A 122 -8.40 -1.66 -6.10
C GLY A 122 -9.23 -2.75 -5.41
N GLU A 123 -8.67 -3.39 -4.38
CA GLU A 123 -9.33 -4.44 -3.60
C GLU A 123 -10.65 -3.93 -2.97
N TYR A 124 -10.64 -2.70 -2.45
CA TYR A 124 -11.82 -2.09 -1.85
C TYR A 124 -12.90 -1.76 -2.88
N LEU A 125 -12.51 -1.16 -4.01
CA LEU A 125 -13.41 -0.78 -5.11
C LEU A 125 -14.07 -1.98 -5.79
N ARG A 126 -13.50 -3.18 -5.67
CA ARG A 126 -14.14 -4.41 -6.16
C ARG A 126 -15.54 -4.62 -5.57
N PHE A 127 -15.75 -4.23 -4.32
CA PHE A 127 -16.99 -4.47 -3.59
C PHE A 127 -17.73 -3.19 -3.16
N HIS A 128 -17.09 -2.02 -3.28
CA HIS A 128 -17.61 -0.75 -2.77
C HIS A 128 -17.62 0.33 -3.84
N LYS A 129 -18.53 1.30 -3.70
CA LYS A 129 -18.56 2.53 -4.50
C LYS A 129 -17.80 3.61 -3.74
N GLU A 130 -16.71 4.10 -4.33
CA GLU A 130 -15.94 5.22 -3.79
C GLU A 130 -15.36 6.01 -4.99
N PRO A 131 -16.09 7.01 -5.51
CA PRO A 131 -15.72 7.71 -6.74
C PRO A 131 -14.38 8.43 -6.63
N ARG A 132 -13.95 8.85 -5.43
CA ARG A 132 -12.66 9.52 -5.24
C ARG A 132 -11.49 8.57 -5.51
N LEU A 133 -11.54 7.35 -4.97
CA LEU A 133 -10.51 6.34 -5.21
C LEU A 133 -10.49 5.90 -6.68
N LEU A 134 -11.66 5.70 -7.28
CA LEU A 134 -11.77 5.30 -8.69
C LEU A 134 -11.21 6.38 -9.63
N SER A 135 -11.57 7.65 -9.41
CA SER A 135 -10.99 8.79 -10.15
C SER A 135 -9.48 8.80 -10.01
N ARG A 136 -8.97 8.67 -8.78
CA ARG A 136 -7.52 8.71 -8.55
C ARG A 136 -6.77 7.58 -9.25
N LEU A 137 -7.31 6.36 -9.28
CA LEU A 137 -6.69 5.25 -10.02
C LEU A 137 -6.67 5.50 -11.54
N ILE A 138 -7.76 6.05 -12.10
CA ILE A 138 -7.82 6.43 -13.52
C ILE A 138 -6.76 7.50 -13.82
N GLU A 139 -6.68 8.54 -12.98
CA GLU A 139 -5.66 9.60 -13.11
C GLU A 139 -4.24 9.02 -13.10
N LEU A 140 -3.91 8.13 -12.14
CA LEU A 140 -2.58 7.51 -12.08
C LEU A 140 -2.26 6.65 -13.30
N TYR A 141 -3.27 5.98 -13.88
CA TYR A 141 -3.08 5.22 -15.10
C TYR A 141 -2.87 6.10 -16.33
N GLU A 142 -3.60 7.22 -16.45
CA GLU A 142 -3.54 8.09 -17.63
C GLU A 142 -2.37 9.07 -17.57
N ASN A 143 -2.11 9.60 -16.39
CA ASN A 143 -1.08 10.58 -16.09
C ASN A 143 -0.47 10.27 -14.71
N PRO A 144 0.50 9.34 -14.63
CA PRO A 144 1.15 9.02 -13.37
C PRO A 144 1.90 10.25 -12.85
N ASP A 145 1.31 10.94 -11.88
CA ASP A 145 1.98 12.02 -11.16
C ASP A 145 3.21 11.43 -10.46
N LEU A 146 4.38 11.98 -10.74
CA LEU A 146 5.59 11.66 -9.99
C LEU A 146 5.78 12.64 -8.84
N PRO A 147 6.49 12.24 -7.77
CA PRO A 147 7.00 13.18 -6.78
C PRO A 147 7.69 14.35 -7.48
N GLU A 148 7.46 15.58 -7.03
CA GLU A 148 8.17 16.73 -7.57
C GLU A 148 9.67 16.57 -7.32
N LEU A 149 10.44 16.50 -8.41
CA LEU A 149 11.86 16.15 -8.40
C LEU A 149 12.75 17.37 -8.09
N SER A 150 12.21 18.38 -7.42
CA SER A 150 12.94 19.63 -7.11
C SER A 150 14.23 19.39 -6.31
N PHE A 151 14.41 18.20 -5.72
CA PHE A 151 15.59 17.77 -4.97
C PHE A 151 16.65 17.03 -5.79
N ILE A 152 16.37 16.67 -7.04
CA ILE A 152 17.35 15.95 -7.88
C ILE A 152 18.33 16.97 -8.46
N LYS A 153 19.55 16.96 -7.90
CA LYS A 153 20.64 17.88 -8.29
C LYS A 153 21.05 17.74 -9.77
N ASP A 154 20.89 16.56 -10.36
CA ASP A 154 21.05 16.34 -11.81
C ASP A 154 19.92 15.43 -12.35
N PRO A 155 18.96 15.97 -13.12
CA PRO A 155 17.89 15.19 -13.72
C PRO A 155 18.38 14.01 -14.57
N ASN A 156 19.60 14.06 -15.12
CA ASN A 156 20.15 12.98 -15.94
C ASN A 156 20.65 11.79 -15.11
N GLU A 157 21.09 12.01 -13.87
CA GLU A 157 21.58 10.93 -13.00
C GLU A 157 20.46 9.97 -12.58
N ARG A 158 19.21 10.45 -12.57
CA ARG A 158 18.03 9.70 -12.10
C ARG A 158 16.88 9.59 -13.11
N ALA A 159 17.10 10.00 -14.36
CA ALA A 159 16.08 9.88 -15.42
C ALA A 159 15.53 8.45 -15.55
N TRP A 160 16.37 7.44 -15.35
CA TRP A 160 15.97 6.04 -15.38
C TRP A 160 15.09 5.64 -14.18
N GLU A 161 15.38 6.13 -12.97
CA GLU A 161 14.56 5.86 -11.76
C GLU A 161 13.17 6.46 -11.93
N ILE A 162 13.10 7.68 -12.44
CA ILE A 162 11.87 8.42 -12.75
C ILE A 162 11.03 7.66 -13.76
N GLN A 163 11.63 7.22 -14.86
CA GLN A 163 10.92 6.47 -15.89
C GLN A 163 10.45 5.10 -15.38
N PHE A 164 11.29 4.42 -14.61
CA PHE A 164 10.95 3.17 -13.95
C PHE A 164 9.76 3.34 -13.01
N GLU A 165 9.79 4.36 -12.15
CA GLU A 165 8.70 4.66 -11.21
C GLU A 165 7.39 5.00 -11.93
N ARG A 166 7.43 5.79 -13.03
CA ARG A 166 6.24 6.03 -13.86
C ARG A 166 5.64 4.74 -14.39
N GLY A 167 6.49 3.87 -14.95
CA GLY A 167 6.07 2.57 -15.45
C GLY A 167 5.42 1.73 -14.35
N SER A 168 6.03 1.71 -13.16
CA SER A 168 5.53 0.98 -11.99
C SER A 168 4.16 1.51 -11.55
N VAL A 169 4.05 2.81 -11.23
CA VAL A 169 2.80 3.42 -10.75
C VAL A 169 1.66 3.21 -11.74
N ARG A 170 1.94 3.37 -13.04
CA ARG A 170 0.94 3.18 -14.08
C ARG A 170 0.50 1.72 -14.20
N GLY A 171 1.44 0.78 -14.06
CA GLY A 171 1.18 -0.65 -14.01
C GLY A 171 0.35 -1.04 -12.80
N ASP A 172 0.73 -0.59 -11.60
CA ASP A 172 0.02 -0.83 -10.35
C ASP A 172 -1.42 -0.29 -10.43
N ALA A 173 -1.59 0.92 -10.97
CA ALA A 173 -2.90 1.52 -11.18
C ALA A 173 -3.76 0.69 -12.14
N TYR A 174 -3.18 0.19 -13.24
CA TYR A 174 -3.89 -0.72 -14.16
C TYR A 174 -4.35 -2.00 -13.45
N PHE A 175 -3.48 -2.65 -12.68
CA PHE A 175 -3.83 -3.88 -11.95
C PHE A 175 -4.92 -3.63 -10.90
N ALA A 176 -4.83 -2.52 -10.16
CA ALA A 176 -5.84 -2.11 -9.21
C ALA A 176 -7.20 -1.81 -9.88
N LEU A 177 -7.20 -1.16 -11.04
CA LEU A 177 -8.42 -0.94 -11.83
C LEU A 177 -9.02 -2.26 -12.32
N ALA A 178 -8.19 -3.22 -12.75
CA ALA A 178 -8.65 -4.52 -13.19
C ALA A 178 -9.31 -5.32 -12.05
N ASP A 179 -8.70 -5.34 -10.85
CA ASP A 179 -9.31 -5.96 -9.66
C ASP A 179 -10.61 -5.24 -9.25
N ALA A 180 -10.63 -3.90 -9.32
CA ALA A 180 -11.84 -3.11 -9.09
C ALA A 180 -12.97 -3.46 -10.08
N MET A 181 -12.64 -3.86 -11.32
CA MET A 181 -13.59 -4.36 -12.32
C MET A 181 -13.92 -5.86 -12.17
N GLY A 182 -13.43 -6.51 -11.12
CA GLY A 182 -13.67 -7.91 -10.81
C GLY A 182 -12.81 -8.89 -11.62
N GLN A 183 -11.77 -8.43 -12.31
CA GLN A 183 -10.82 -9.31 -12.99
C GLN A 183 -9.82 -9.90 -11.98
N ASP A 184 -9.45 -11.17 -12.18
CA ASP A 184 -8.41 -11.79 -11.37
C ASP A 184 -7.03 -11.37 -11.90
N TYR A 185 -6.28 -10.60 -11.10
CA TYR A 185 -4.97 -10.09 -11.50
C TYR A 185 -3.99 -11.20 -11.91
N ARG A 186 -4.16 -12.42 -11.40
CA ARG A 186 -3.30 -13.58 -11.75
C ARG A 186 -3.49 -14.05 -13.19
N THR A 187 -4.59 -13.64 -13.82
CA THR A 187 -4.90 -13.94 -15.23
C THR A 187 -4.39 -12.85 -16.18
N LEU A 188 -3.95 -11.71 -15.63
CA LEU A 188 -3.44 -10.61 -16.42
C LEU A 188 -1.97 -10.86 -16.79
N PRO A 189 -1.57 -10.40 -17.98
CA PRO A 189 -0.17 -10.51 -18.39
C PRO A 189 0.71 -9.70 -17.43
N ARG A 190 1.90 -10.25 -17.13
CA ARG A 190 2.93 -9.48 -16.42
C ARG A 190 3.34 -8.29 -17.28
N ILE A 191 3.31 -7.11 -16.65
CA ILE A 191 3.74 -5.84 -17.21
C ILE A 191 5.06 -5.50 -16.49
N GLU A 192 6.16 -5.52 -17.23
CA GLU A 192 7.48 -5.23 -16.65
C GLU A 192 7.87 -3.76 -16.84
N ASP A 193 7.34 -3.10 -17.87
CA ASP A 193 7.61 -1.71 -18.20
C ASP A 193 6.42 -1.03 -18.91
N GLU A 194 6.60 0.25 -19.27
CA GLU A 194 5.60 1.03 -19.97
C GLU A 194 5.29 0.52 -21.39
N ALA A 195 6.29 -0.03 -22.10
CA ALA A 195 6.10 -0.56 -23.44
C ALA A 195 5.26 -1.85 -23.41
N ASP A 196 5.44 -2.67 -22.39
CA ASP A 196 4.62 -3.82 -22.08
C ASP A 196 3.18 -3.41 -21.74
N LEU A 197 3.00 -2.41 -20.89
CA LEU A 197 1.67 -1.91 -20.53
C LEU A 197 0.90 -1.49 -21.78
N ALA A 198 1.51 -0.71 -22.67
CA ALA A 198 0.87 -0.25 -23.91
C ALA A 198 0.44 -1.39 -24.84
N LYS A 199 1.16 -2.53 -24.82
CA LYS A 199 0.88 -3.68 -25.68
C LYS A 199 -0.08 -4.68 -25.06
N LYS A 200 -0.04 -4.82 -23.73
CA LYS A 200 -0.66 -5.93 -23.01
C LYS A 200 -1.87 -5.52 -22.16
N ALA A 201 -2.02 -4.24 -21.83
CA ALA A 201 -3.19 -3.75 -21.11
C ALA A 201 -4.46 -3.96 -21.94
N ASP A 202 -5.50 -4.51 -21.31
CA ASP A 202 -6.83 -4.59 -21.89
C ASP A 202 -7.50 -3.20 -21.79
N PRO A 203 -7.74 -2.50 -22.91
CA PRO A 203 -8.37 -1.18 -22.89
C PRO A 203 -9.79 -1.22 -22.31
N GLN A 204 -10.46 -2.38 -22.31
CA GLN A 204 -11.79 -2.53 -21.72
C GLN A 204 -11.81 -2.31 -20.21
N VAL A 205 -10.69 -2.54 -19.50
CA VAL A 205 -10.59 -2.25 -18.06
C VAL A 205 -10.81 -0.76 -17.82
N ILE A 206 -10.11 0.09 -18.59
CA ILE A 206 -10.16 1.55 -18.43
C ILE A 206 -11.50 2.12 -18.88
N ILE A 207 -12.03 1.63 -20.00
CA ILE A 207 -13.36 2.04 -20.50
C ILE A 207 -14.42 1.76 -19.44
N ARG A 208 -14.48 0.55 -18.89
CA ARG A 208 -15.44 0.17 -17.84
C ARG A 208 -15.23 0.96 -16.56
N ALA A 209 -13.99 1.24 -16.17
CA ALA A 209 -13.69 2.06 -15.00
C ALA A 209 -14.26 3.48 -15.14
N LYS A 210 -14.12 4.09 -16.32
CA LYS A 210 -14.68 5.42 -16.62
C LYS A 210 -16.20 5.43 -16.63
N GLU A 211 -16.83 4.48 -17.31
CA GLU A 211 -18.29 4.31 -17.30
C GLU A 211 -18.81 4.10 -15.86
N ARG A 212 -18.09 3.31 -15.07
CA ARG A 212 -18.40 3.09 -13.66
C ARG A 212 -18.24 4.35 -12.80
N LEU A 213 -17.32 5.25 -13.14
CA LEU A 213 -17.17 6.54 -12.46
C LEU A 213 -18.34 7.48 -12.80
N GLU A 214 -18.70 7.59 -14.08
CA GLU A 214 -19.82 8.41 -14.55
C GLU A 214 -21.16 8.02 -13.91
N THR A 215 -21.36 6.74 -13.62
CA THR A 215 -22.57 6.23 -12.95
C THR A 215 -22.57 6.38 -11.42
N GLN A 216 -21.46 6.82 -10.81
CA GLN A 216 -21.33 7.05 -9.37
C GLN A 216 -21.38 8.52 -8.96
N LEU A 217 -21.24 9.43 -9.92
CA LEU A 217 -21.39 10.88 -9.74
C LEU A 217 -22.86 11.30 -9.80
#